data_AF-A0A8T2DSG2-F1
#
_entry.id   AF-A0A8T2DSG2-F1
#
_cell.length_a   1.000
_cell.length_b   1.000
_cell.length_c   1.000
_cell.angle_alpha   90.00
_cell.angle_beta   90.00
_cell.angle_gamma   90.00
#
_symmetry.space_group_name_H-M   'P 1'
#
loop_
_entity.id
_entity.type
_entity.pdbx_description
1 polymer ?
#
loop_
_entity_poly.entity_id
_entity_poly.type
_entity_poly.pdbx_seq_one_letter_code
_entity_poly.pdbx_strand_id
1 'polypeptide(L)'
;MSYKKLAVDVNPGMVILCADGTISLLVLSCDKENGTVRCRCENSAMLGERKNVNLPGVVVDLPTLTEKDKEDIMQWGVPNQIDMIALSFVRKGSDLVQVRKLLGKHAKNILLMSKVENQEGVANFDDILVNSDAFMIARGDLGMEIPIEKIFLAQKVMIYKCNIQGKPVVTATQMLESMIKSPRPTRAEATDVANAVLDGTDCVMLSGETAAGAYPELAVRTMAKICVEAESTLDYGDVFKRIMLYSPVPMSPLESLASSAVRTANSARATLIMVLTRGGSTARLVAKYRPGMPILSVVVPEIKTDFFDWSCSDESPARHSLIFRGLIPVLYAGSARASHDESTEEAIEFATQYGKEKELCKTGDSVVALLRVGNASVIKILTVK
;
A
#
# COMPACT_ATOMS: atom_id res chain seq x y z
N MET A 1 29.32 6.28 -16.07
CA MET A 1 28.27 5.81 -15.15
C MET A 1 28.75 6.02 -13.73
N SER A 2 27.86 6.28 -12.76
CA SER A 2 28.23 6.54 -11.36
C SER A 2 28.56 5.26 -10.57
N TYR A 3 28.12 4.09 -11.04
CA TYR A 3 28.37 2.81 -10.39
C TYR A 3 29.80 2.31 -10.64
N LYS A 4 30.67 2.41 -9.63
CA LYS A 4 32.10 2.10 -9.76
C LYS A 4 32.39 0.60 -9.95
N LYS A 5 31.50 -0.29 -9.51
CA LYS A 5 31.68 -1.75 -9.60
C LYS A 5 31.15 -2.34 -10.91
N LEU A 6 30.68 -1.52 -11.85
CA LEU A 6 30.07 -1.98 -13.10
C LEU A 6 30.88 -3.08 -13.82
N ALA A 7 32.18 -2.88 -14.05
CA ALA A 7 33.02 -3.84 -14.75
C ALA A 7 33.28 -5.14 -13.98
N VAL A 8 33.01 -5.16 -12.67
CA VAL A 8 33.11 -6.34 -11.81
C VAL A 8 31.82 -7.15 -11.86
N ASP A 9 30.67 -6.47 -11.85
CA ASP A 9 29.36 -7.09 -11.62
C ASP A 9 28.63 -7.49 -12.91
N VAL A 10 28.99 -6.92 -14.06
CA VAL A 10 28.47 -7.34 -15.38
C VAL A 10 29.42 -8.32 -16.06
N ASN A 11 28.86 -9.21 -16.89
CA ASN A 11 29.60 -10.21 -17.65
C ASN A 11 29.30 -10.10 -19.15
N PRO A 12 30.22 -10.55 -20.04
CA PRO A 12 29.93 -10.68 -21.46
C PRO A 12 28.63 -11.43 -21.74
N GLY A 13 27.82 -10.91 -22.66
CA GLY A 13 26.50 -11.44 -22.99
C GLY A 13 25.34 -10.86 -22.17
N MET A 14 25.63 -10.10 -21.11
CA MET A 14 24.59 -9.38 -20.36
C MET A 14 24.12 -8.13 -21.10
N VAL A 15 22.93 -7.64 -20.75
CA VAL A 15 22.36 -6.41 -21.28
C VAL A 15 22.40 -5.31 -20.23
N ILE A 16 22.80 -4.11 -20.63
CA ILE A 16 22.71 -2.89 -19.85
C ILE A 16 21.64 -2.01 -20.51
N LEU A 17 20.67 -1.56 -19.72
CA LEU A 17 19.58 -0.73 -20.21
C LEU A 17 19.80 0.71 -19.73
N CYS A 18 19.68 1.67 -20.63
CA CYS A 18 19.86 3.10 -20.33
C CYS A 18 18.59 3.88 -20.70
N ALA A 19 18.33 4.96 -19.97
CA ALA A 19 17.23 5.89 -20.22
C ALA A 19 15.87 5.16 -20.32
N ASP A 20 15.46 4.55 -19.20
CA ASP A 20 14.20 3.80 -19.08
C ASP A 20 14.04 2.72 -20.17
N GLY A 21 15.15 2.09 -20.56
CA GLY A 21 15.15 1.00 -21.55
C GLY A 21 15.13 1.42 -23.00
N THR A 22 15.09 2.72 -23.28
CA THR A 22 15.11 3.21 -24.65
C THR A 22 16.42 2.90 -25.36
N ILE A 23 17.51 2.61 -24.64
CA ILE A 23 18.79 2.16 -25.19
C ILE A 23 19.20 0.84 -24.53
N SER A 24 19.50 -0.15 -25.36
CA SER A 24 19.99 -1.47 -24.97
C SER A 24 21.45 -1.65 -25.41
N LEU A 25 22.30 -2.02 -24.46
CA LEU A 25 23.73 -2.23 -24.67
C LEU A 25 24.08 -3.69 -24.34
N LEU A 26 24.54 -4.46 -25.33
CA LEU A 26 25.06 -5.81 -25.12
C LEU A 26 26.52 -5.74 -24.66
N VAL A 27 26.83 -6.30 -23.50
CA VAL A 27 28.19 -6.36 -22.96
C VAL A 27 29.04 -7.32 -23.79
N LEU A 28 30.14 -6.81 -24.36
CA LEU A 28 31.09 -7.59 -25.16
C LEU A 28 32.29 -8.06 -24.34
N SER A 29 32.84 -7.17 -23.52
CA SER A 29 34.00 -7.48 -22.66
C SER A 29 34.09 -6.51 -21.48
N CYS A 30 34.59 -6.98 -20.34
CA CYS A 30 34.79 -6.19 -19.13
C CYS A 30 36.28 -6.08 -18.81
N ASP A 31 36.76 -4.86 -18.56
CA ASP A 31 38.09 -4.57 -18.08
C ASP A 31 38.00 -4.12 -16.62
N LYS A 32 38.31 -5.06 -15.71
CA LYS A 32 38.20 -4.86 -14.26
C LYS A 32 39.29 -3.96 -13.70
N GLU A 33 40.46 -3.91 -14.34
CA GLU A 33 41.58 -3.08 -13.90
C GLU A 33 41.30 -1.61 -14.19
N ASN A 34 40.83 -1.30 -15.39
CA ASN A 34 40.47 0.06 -15.78
C ASN A 34 39.03 0.45 -15.39
N GLY A 35 38.23 -0.50 -14.90
CA GLY A 35 36.83 -0.28 -14.54
C GLY A 35 35.93 0.05 -15.73
N THR A 36 36.29 -0.41 -16.95
CA THR A 36 35.55 -0.09 -18.18
C THR A 36 34.83 -1.32 -18.73
N VAL A 37 33.72 -1.08 -19.43
CA VAL A 37 32.93 -2.11 -20.09
C VAL A 37 32.74 -1.73 -21.55
N ARG A 38 33.13 -2.63 -22.45
CA ARG A 38 32.90 -2.46 -23.89
C ARG A 38 31.55 -3.09 -24.23
N CYS A 39 30.67 -2.30 -24.82
CA CYS A 39 29.35 -2.75 -25.24
C CYS A 39 29.10 -2.50 -26.73
N ARG A 40 28.16 -3.26 -27.29
CA ARG A 40 27.51 -2.97 -28.58
C ARG A 40 26.15 -2.36 -28.31
N CYS A 41 25.83 -1.27 -29.00
CA CYS A 41 24.49 -0.70 -28.97
C CYS A 41 23.58 -1.52 -29.88
N GLU A 42 22.49 -2.06 -29.33
CA GLU A 42 21.57 -2.94 -30.07
C GLU A 42 20.47 -2.17 -30.79
N ASN A 43 20.30 -0.88 -30.47
CA ASN A 43 19.29 -0.02 -31.09
C ASN A 43 19.74 1.45 -31.16
N SER A 44 19.00 2.28 -31.89
CA SER A 44 19.25 3.73 -32.00
C SER A 44 18.23 4.51 -31.16
N ALA A 45 18.71 5.40 -30.28
CA ALA A 45 17.88 6.37 -29.56
C ALA A 45 18.74 7.56 -29.07
N MET A 46 18.09 8.64 -28.65
CA MET A 46 18.77 9.82 -28.10
C MET A 46 19.09 9.60 -26.62
N LEU A 47 20.38 9.69 -26.26
CA LEU A 47 20.81 9.66 -24.86
C LEU A 47 20.92 11.09 -24.32
N GLY A 48 20.06 11.43 -23.36
CA GLY A 48 20.15 12.69 -22.62
C GLY A 48 21.16 12.65 -21.47
N GLU A 49 21.27 13.76 -20.74
CA GLU A 49 22.13 13.84 -19.55
C GLU A 49 21.53 13.11 -18.34
N ARG A 50 22.41 12.55 -17.49
CA ARG A 50 22.07 11.94 -16.19
C ARG A 50 20.91 10.93 -16.24
N LYS A 51 20.82 10.17 -17.33
CA LYS A 51 19.82 9.10 -17.49
C LYS A 51 20.14 7.92 -16.59
N ASN A 52 19.08 7.24 -16.12
CA ASN A 52 19.16 6.02 -15.34
C ASN A 52 19.78 4.87 -16.14
N VAL A 53 20.32 3.91 -15.41
CA VAL A 53 20.94 2.70 -15.93
C VAL A 53 20.43 1.53 -15.09
N ASN A 54 19.93 0.49 -15.76
CA ASN A 54 19.43 -0.74 -15.16
C ASN A 54 20.34 -1.90 -15.59
N LEU A 55 20.55 -2.86 -14.69
CA LEU A 55 21.46 -3.99 -14.86
C LEU A 55 20.70 -5.32 -14.62
N PRO A 56 19.80 -5.72 -15.54
CA PRO A 56 18.94 -6.89 -15.33
C PRO A 56 19.75 -8.14 -15.00
N GLY A 57 19.35 -8.83 -13.93
CA GLY A 57 20.01 -10.04 -13.45
C GLY A 57 21.31 -9.82 -12.67
N VAL A 58 21.73 -8.58 -12.44
CA VAL A 58 22.87 -8.24 -11.57
C VAL A 58 22.38 -7.92 -10.17
N VAL A 59 23.01 -8.54 -9.15
CA VAL A 59 22.85 -8.12 -7.76
C VAL A 59 23.71 -6.89 -7.54
N VAL A 60 23.09 -5.72 -7.63
CA VAL A 60 23.79 -4.44 -7.47
C VAL A 60 24.11 -4.21 -6.00
N ASP A 61 25.41 -4.21 -5.67
CA ASP A 61 25.91 -3.93 -4.32
C ASP A 61 25.94 -2.42 -4.02
N LEU A 62 24.77 -1.85 -3.80
CA LEU A 62 24.56 -0.52 -3.24
C LEU A 62 23.98 -0.63 -1.81
N PRO A 63 24.31 0.33 -0.92
CA PRO A 63 23.70 0.37 0.40
C PRO A 63 22.19 0.58 0.29
N THR A 64 21.43 0.04 1.24
CA THR A 64 19.97 0.22 1.31
C THR A 64 19.58 1.70 1.43
N LEU A 65 20.36 2.47 2.19
CA LEU A 65 20.19 3.90 2.37
C LEU A 65 21.51 4.61 2.08
N THR A 66 21.47 5.59 1.19
CA THR A 66 22.54 6.57 1.02
C THR A 66 22.56 7.56 2.20
N GLU A 67 23.63 8.35 2.33
CA GLU A 67 23.67 9.43 3.33
C GLU A 67 22.57 10.48 3.09
N LYS A 68 22.27 10.75 1.81
CA LYS A 68 21.15 11.61 1.45
C LYS A 68 19.80 11.04 1.90
N ASP A 69 19.56 9.74 1.72
CA ASP A 69 18.30 9.12 2.17
C ASP A 69 18.15 9.23 3.69
N LYS A 70 19.24 9.05 4.44
CA LYS A 70 19.23 9.23 5.91
C LYS A 70 18.93 10.69 6.29
N GLU A 71 19.51 11.66 5.58
CA GLU A 71 19.23 13.09 5.77
C GLU A 71 17.76 13.41 5.48
N ASP A 72 17.24 12.98 4.33
CA ASP A 72 15.85 13.20 3.92
C ASP A 72 14.88 12.60 4.95
N ILE A 73 15.15 11.39 5.46
CA ILE A 73 14.32 10.74 6.48
C ILE A 73 14.40 11.49 7.82
N MET A 74 15.62 11.73 8.34
CA MET A 74 15.80 12.17 9.72
C MET A 74 15.70 13.68 9.91
N GLN A 75 16.09 14.46 8.91
CA GLN A 75 16.12 15.92 8.99
C GLN A 75 14.91 16.58 8.33
N TRP A 76 14.22 15.88 7.41
CA TRP A 76 13.03 16.41 6.76
C TRP A 76 11.77 15.59 7.06
N GLY A 77 11.77 14.28 6.83
CA GLY A 77 10.59 13.43 6.98
C GLY A 77 10.07 13.35 8.42
N VAL A 78 10.94 13.02 9.38
CA VAL A 78 10.58 12.92 10.80
C VAL A 78 10.08 14.26 11.38
N PRO A 79 10.76 15.40 11.16
CA PRO A 79 10.24 16.70 11.63
C PRO A 79 8.91 17.10 11.02
N ASN A 80 8.62 16.71 9.78
CA ASN A 80 7.35 16.97 9.09
C ASN A 80 6.27 15.91 9.37
N GLN A 81 6.51 14.97 10.28
CA GLN A 81 5.53 13.96 10.71
C GLN A 81 4.91 13.18 9.55
N ILE A 82 5.72 12.78 8.57
CA ILE A 82 5.26 11.95 7.46
C ILE A 82 4.62 10.65 7.97
N ASP A 83 3.56 10.19 7.32
CA ASP A 83 2.86 8.95 7.71
C ASP A 83 3.55 7.69 7.16
N MET A 84 4.32 7.83 6.07
CA MET A 84 4.86 6.68 5.35
C MET A 84 6.11 7.01 4.54
N ILE A 85 7.00 6.03 4.43
CA ILE A 85 8.13 6.03 3.50
C ILE A 85 7.91 4.93 2.46
N ALA A 86 7.86 5.30 1.18
CA ALA A 86 7.95 4.38 0.06
C ALA A 86 9.43 4.10 -0.25
N LEU A 87 9.96 3.02 0.33
CA LEU A 87 11.38 2.67 0.25
C LEU A 87 11.67 2.05 -1.12
N SER A 88 12.58 2.68 -1.87
CA SER A 88 12.96 2.24 -3.23
C SER A 88 13.97 1.09 -3.19
N PHE A 89 13.97 0.26 -4.24
CA PHE A 89 14.90 -0.84 -4.50
C PHE A 89 15.08 -1.79 -3.32
N VAL A 90 13.98 -2.14 -2.66
CA VAL A 90 14.01 -3.10 -1.56
C VAL A 90 14.31 -4.50 -2.10
N ARG A 91 15.37 -5.11 -1.58
CA ARG A 91 15.89 -6.40 -2.05
C ARG A 91 15.66 -7.54 -1.07
N LYS A 92 15.58 -7.24 0.22
CA LYS A 92 15.52 -8.22 1.31
C LYS A 92 14.89 -7.62 2.57
N GLY A 93 14.37 -8.46 3.45
CA GLY A 93 13.75 -8.04 4.72
C GLY A 93 14.70 -7.25 5.62
N SER A 94 16.00 -7.56 5.60
CA SER A 94 17.00 -6.82 6.38
C SER A 94 17.17 -5.35 5.97
N ASP A 95 16.75 -4.97 4.75
CA ASP A 95 16.71 -3.57 4.33
C ASP A 95 15.74 -2.77 5.21
N LEU A 96 14.56 -3.32 5.46
CA LEU A 96 13.53 -2.71 6.31
C LEU A 96 13.98 -2.63 7.77
N VAL A 97 14.66 -3.67 8.26
CA VAL A 97 15.22 -3.68 9.62
C VAL A 97 16.22 -2.54 9.80
N GLN A 98 17.04 -2.23 8.79
CA GLN A 98 17.96 -1.09 8.84
C GLN A 98 17.21 0.25 8.89
N VAL A 99 16.16 0.44 8.08
CA VAL A 99 15.36 1.67 8.11
C VAL A 99 14.63 1.82 9.45
N ARG A 100 14.07 0.75 10.00
CA ARG A 100 13.47 0.75 11.34
C ARG A 100 14.46 1.16 12.42
N LYS A 101 15.69 0.64 12.35
CA LYS A 101 16.77 1.00 13.29
C LYS A 101 17.13 2.49 13.18
N LEU A 102 17.19 3.04 11.97
CA LEU A 102 17.40 4.47 11.75
C LEU A 102 16.29 5.33 12.37
N LEU A 103 15.03 4.96 12.12
CA LEU A 103 13.86 5.67 12.64
C LEU A 103 13.73 5.59 14.17
N GLY A 104 14.25 4.52 14.80
CA GLY A 104 14.24 4.36 16.25
C GLY A 104 12.85 4.49 16.85
N LYS A 105 12.64 5.44 17.76
CA LYS A 105 11.32 5.69 18.39
C LYS A 105 10.24 6.14 17.41
N HIS A 106 10.63 6.77 16.29
CA HIS A 106 9.72 7.28 15.28
C HIS A 106 9.12 6.17 14.40
N ALA A 107 9.75 5.00 14.39
CA ALA A 107 9.31 3.84 13.60
C ALA A 107 7.88 3.36 13.92
N LYS A 108 7.32 3.75 15.07
CA LYS A 108 5.96 3.41 15.52
C LYS A 108 4.87 4.14 14.75
N ASN A 109 5.19 5.32 14.21
CA ASN A 109 4.22 6.23 13.60
C ASN A 109 4.42 6.36 12.09
N ILE A 110 5.48 5.78 11.52
CA ILE A 110 5.80 5.88 10.09
C ILE A 110 5.73 4.50 9.47
N LEU A 111 4.83 4.32 8.51
CA LEU A 111 4.72 3.07 7.78
C LEU A 111 5.88 2.90 6.79
N LEU A 112 6.37 1.67 6.62
CA LEU A 112 7.32 1.33 5.55
C LEU A 112 6.61 0.57 4.43
N MET A 113 6.53 1.23 3.27
CA MET A 113 6.04 0.64 2.03
C MET A 113 7.23 0.20 1.20
N SER A 114 7.39 -1.11 0.99
CA SER A 114 8.47 -1.64 0.16
C SER A 114 8.12 -1.53 -1.31
N LYS A 115 8.95 -0.84 -2.09
CA LYS A 115 8.88 -0.82 -3.55
C LYS A 115 9.71 -1.98 -4.09
N VAL A 116 9.03 -2.95 -4.70
CA VAL A 116 9.68 -4.10 -5.35
C VAL A 116 9.92 -3.73 -6.81
N GLU A 117 11.20 -3.51 -7.13
CA GLU A 117 11.63 -2.85 -8.37
C GLU A 117 12.63 -3.68 -9.18
N ASN A 118 13.12 -4.80 -8.65
CA ASN A 118 14.13 -5.62 -9.31
C ASN A 118 13.90 -7.13 -9.10
N GLN A 119 14.67 -7.92 -9.83
CA GLN A 119 14.57 -9.38 -9.80
C GLN A 119 14.85 -9.97 -8.41
N GLU A 120 15.83 -9.42 -7.67
CA GLU A 120 16.16 -9.86 -6.31
C GLU A 120 14.99 -9.64 -5.35
N GLY A 121 14.34 -8.48 -5.41
CA GLY A 121 13.17 -8.16 -4.60
C GLY A 121 11.98 -9.07 -4.90
N VAL A 122 11.77 -9.46 -6.17
CA VAL A 122 10.76 -10.46 -6.54
C VAL A 122 11.11 -11.84 -5.98
N ALA A 123 12.38 -12.24 -6.04
CA ALA A 123 12.83 -13.54 -5.54
C ALA A 123 12.72 -13.63 -4.00
N ASN A 124 13.01 -12.55 -3.29
CA ASN A 124 12.98 -12.46 -1.83
C ASN A 124 11.65 -11.91 -1.28
N PHE A 125 10.60 -11.89 -2.11
CA PHE A 125 9.36 -11.19 -1.79
C PHE A 125 8.75 -11.61 -0.45
N ASP A 126 8.82 -12.90 -0.09
CA ASP A 126 8.24 -13.39 1.18
C ASP A 126 8.96 -12.82 2.42
N ASP A 127 10.29 -12.67 2.37
CA ASP A 127 11.07 -12.07 3.46
C ASP A 127 10.80 -10.56 3.57
N ILE A 128 10.71 -9.87 2.43
CA ILE A 128 10.29 -8.47 2.37
C ILE A 128 8.87 -8.32 2.92
N LEU A 129 7.97 -9.23 2.53
CA LEU A 129 6.57 -9.29 2.95
C LEU A 129 6.43 -9.31 4.46
N VAL A 130 7.21 -10.13 5.15
CA VAL A 130 7.20 -10.20 6.61
C VAL A 130 7.61 -8.88 7.27
N ASN A 131 8.60 -8.18 6.72
CA ASN A 131 9.22 -7.01 7.35
C ASN A 131 8.64 -5.64 6.94
N SER A 132 7.72 -5.59 5.99
CA SER A 132 7.12 -4.31 5.52
C SER A 132 5.73 -4.08 6.11
N ASP A 133 5.28 -2.83 6.19
CA ASP A 133 3.89 -2.54 6.56
C ASP A 133 2.97 -2.52 5.34
N ALA A 134 3.50 -2.14 4.18
CA ALA A 134 2.78 -2.00 2.93
C ALA A 134 3.69 -2.36 1.75
N PHE A 135 3.11 -2.53 0.56
CA PHE A 135 3.80 -2.90 -0.66
C PHE A 135 3.45 -1.96 -1.80
N MET A 136 4.44 -1.68 -2.64
CA MET A 136 4.23 -1.07 -3.94
C MET A 136 4.86 -1.95 -5.02
N ILE A 137 4.04 -2.34 -5.98
CA ILE A 137 4.46 -2.99 -7.21
C ILE A 137 4.84 -1.88 -8.17
N ALA A 138 6.13 -1.52 -8.16
CA ALA A 138 6.67 -0.40 -8.93
C ALA A 138 7.06 -0.86 -10.34
N ARG A 139 6.06 -0.89 -11.22
CA ARG A 139 6.14 -1.53 -12.54
C ARG A 139 7.10 -0.85 -13.51
N GLY A 140 7.41 0.42 -13.30
CA GLY A 140 8.39 1.17 -14.11
C GLY A 140 9.77 0.51 -14.07
N ASP A 141 10.45 0.59 -12.93
CA ASP A 141 11.75 -0.06 -12.75
C ASP A 141 11.66 -1.58 -12.82
N LEU A 142 10.60 -2.20 -12.29
CA LEU A 142 10.45 -3.65 -12.37
C LEU A 142 10.39 -4.14 -13.83
N GLY A 143 9.70 -3.42 -14.71
CA GLY A 143 9.63 -3.77 -16.13
C GLY A 143 10.93 -3.59 -16.89
N MET A 144 11.90 -2.91 -16.28
CA MET A 144 13.27 -2.83 -16.76
C MET A 144 14.11 -4.02 -16.31
N GLU A 145 13.83 -4.57 -15.13
CA GLU A 145 14.66 -5.59 -14.47
C GLU A 145 14.23 -7.03 -14.75
N ILE A 146 12.96 -7.26 -15.10
CA ILE A 146 12.45 -8.58 -15.50
C ILE A 146 11.86 -8.54 -16.92
N PRO A 147 11.74 -9.69 -17.62
CA PRO A 147 11.08 -9.72 -18.93
C PRO A 147 9.69 -9.11 -18.87
N ILE A 148 9.38 -8.20 -19.80
CA ILE A 148 8.16 -7.38 -19.79
C ILE A 148 6.90 -8.26 -19.76
N GLU A 149 6.92 -9.39 -20.47
CA GLU A 149 5.84 -10.36 -20.53
C GLU A 149 5.61 -11.09 -19.20
N LYS A 150 6.50 -10.96 -18.20
CA LYS A 150 6.35 -11.57 -16.87
C LYS A 150 5.87 -10.58 -15.80
N ILE A 151 5.76 -9.29 -16.10
CA ILE A 151 5.34 -8.26 -15.12
C ILE A 151 3.95 -8.58 -14.57
N PHE A 152 3.01 -8.97 -15.42
CA PHE A 152 1.64 -9.30 -14.99
C PHE A 152 1.62 -10.46 -13.98
N LEU A 153 2.51 -11.46 -14.17
CA LEU A 153 2.63 -12.59 -13.27
C LEU A 153 3.17 -12.15 -11.91
N ALA A 154 4.24 -11.35 -11.92
CA ALA A 154 4.82 -10.80 -10.69
C ALA A 154 3.78 -9.96 -9.92
N GLN A 155 3.04 -9.08 -10.62
CA GLN A 155 1.98 -8.26 -10.04
C GLN A 155 0.92 -9.14 -9.35
N LYS A 156 0.32 -10.09 -10.08
CA LYS A 156 -0.75 -10.94 -9.55
C LYS A 156 -0.30 -11.75 -8.34
N VAL A 157 0.90 -12.33 -8.39
CA VAL A 157 1.45 -13.11 -7.27
C VAL A 157 1.71 -12.23 -6.04
N MET A 158 2.30 -11.05 -6.22
CA MET A 158 2.56 -10.13 -5.12
C MET A 158 1.26 -9.63 -4.47
N ILE A 159 0.28 -9.20 -5.27
CA ILE A 159 -1.04 -8.78 -4.75
C ILE A 159 -1.69 -9.92 -3.96
N TYR A 160 -1.69 -11.13 -4.52
CA TYR A 160 -2.26 -12.30 -3.87
C TYR A 160 -1.64 -12.59 -2.50
N LYS A 161 -0.30 -12.58 -2.42
CA LYS A 161 0.43 -12.81 -1.16
C LYS A 161 0.20 -11.69 -0.13
N CYS A 162 0.17 -10.43 -0.57
CA CYS A 162 -0.19 -9.29 0.26
C CYS A 162 -1.59 -9.43 0.87
N ASN A 163 -2.57 -9.82 0.04
CA ASN A 163 -3.96 -10.03 0.46
C ASN A 163 -4.08 -11.13 1.53
N ILE A 164 -3.38 -12.26 1.37
CA ILE A 164 -3.38 -13.34 2.38
C ILE A 164 -2.81 -12.86 3.71
N GLN A 165 -1.73 -12.07 3.67
CA GLN A 165 -1.10 -11.52 4.89
C GLN A 165 -1.85 -10.30 5.45
N GLY A 166 -2.86 -9.77 4.75
CA GLY A 166 -3.56 -8.54 5.15
C GLY A 166 -2.68 -7.30 5.13
N LYS A 167 -1.66 -7.28 4.25
CA LYS A 167 -0.78 -6.11 4.07
C LYS A 167 -1.22 -5.34 2.83
N PRO A 168 -1.41 -4.02 2.92
CA PRO A 168 -1.90 -3.21 1.82
C PRO A 168 -0.89 -3.21 0.67
N VAL A 169 -1.41 -3.31 -0.54
CA VAL A 169 -0.61 -3.31 -1.77
C VAL A 169 -1.08 -2.25 -2.75
N VAL A 170 -0.11 -1.57 -3.36
CA VAL A 170 -0.31 -0.50 -4.33
C VAL A 170 0.21 -0.95 -5.68
N THR A 171 -0.63 -0.88 -6.70
CA THR A 171 -0.19 -1.04 -8.10
C THR A 171 0.18 0.33 -8.65
N ALA A 172 1.40 0.47 -9.15
CA ALA A 172 1.97 1.76 -9.47
C ALA A 172 2.57 1.83 -10.88
N THR A 173 2.72 3.08 -11.34
CA THR A 173 3.39 3.50 -12.58
C THR A 173 2.60 3.20 -13.85
N GLN A 174 2.50 4.20 -14.73
CA GLN A 174 1.90 4.13 -16.07
C GLN A 174 0.47 3.56 -16.09
N MET A 175 -0.32 3.82 -15.04
CA MET A 175 -1.69 3.32 -14.97
C MET A 175 -2.62 4.07 -15.94
N LEU A 176 -2.43 5.39 -16.07
CA LEU A 176 -3.16 6.26 -17.01
C LEU A 176 -2.19 7.19 -17.77
N GLU A 177 -1.00 6.69 -18.13
CA GLU A 177 0.13 7.47 -18.66
C GLU A 177 -0.23 8.46 -19.77
N SER A 178 -1.06 8.04 -20.73
CA SER A 178 -1.48 8.90 -21.85
C SER A 178 -2.20 10.17 -21.38
N MET A 179 -2.79 10.15 -20.18
CA MET A 179 -3.47 11.30 -19.59
C MET A 179 -2.54 12.44 -19.17
N ILE A 180 -1.23 12.25 -19.21
CA ILE A 180 -0.26 13.36 -19.12
C ILE A 180 -0.52 14.38 -20.24
N LYS A 181 -0.85 13.92 -21.44
CA LYS A 181 -1.02 14.76 -22.64
C LYS A 181 -2.42 14.72 -23.25
N SER A 182 -3.25 13.75 -22.84
CA SER A 182 -4.58 13.51 -23.39
C SER A 182 -5.66 13.66 -22.32
N PRO A 183 -6.84 14.23 -22.62
CA PRO A 183 -7.94 14.28 -21.65
C PRO A 183 -8.63 12.93 -21.45
N ARG A 184 -8.25 11.88 -22.18
CA ARG A 184 -8.82 10.53 -22.06
C ARG A 184 -7.72 9.48 -22.06
N PRO A 185 -7.84 8.43 -21.22
CA PRO A 185 -6.90 7.32 -21.25
C PRO A 185 -7.14 6.43 -22.47
N THR A 186 -6.19 5.56 -22.75
CA THR A 186 -6.37 4.47 -23.71
C THR A 186 -7.27 3.38 -23.12
N ARG A 187 -7.72 2.45 -23.99
CA ARG A 187 -8.52 1.29 -23.55
C ARG A 187 -7.67 0.32 -22.74
N ALA A 188 -6.38 0.21 -23.07
CA ALA A 188 -5.43 -0.61 -22.35
C ALA A 188 -5.21 -0.08 -20.92
N GLU A 189 -5.01 1.23 -20.78
CA GLU A 189 -4.87 1.91 -19.47
C GLU A 189 -6.12 1.74 -18.60
N ALA A 190 -7.31 1.97 -19.16
CA ALA A 190 -8.55 1.76 -18.41
C ALA A 190 -8.72 0.29 -17.96
N THR A 191 -8.35 -0.66 -18.82
CA THR A 191 -8.39 -2.09 -18.51
C THR A 191 -7.33 -2.47 -17.48
N ASP A 192 -6.16 -1.84 -17.49
CA ASP A 192 -5.08 -2.06 -16.53
C ASP A 192 -5.49 -1.64 -15.11
N VAL A 193 -6.07 -0.44 -14.95
CA VAL A 193 -6.62 0.01 -13.65
C VAL A 193 -7.68 -0.95 -13.14
N ALA A 194 -8.64 -1.35 -14.00
CA ALA A 194 -9.69 -2.28 -13.62
C ALA A 194 -9.11 -3.64 -13.18
N ASN A 195 -8.16 -4.21 -13.93
CA ASN A 195 -7.57 -5.49 -13.58
C ASN A 195 -6.74 -5.45 -12.29
N ALA A 196 -6.04 -4.34 -12.00
CA ALA A 196 -5.35 -4.19 -10.72
C ALA A 196 -6.32 -4.26 -9.53
N VAL A 197 -7.50 -3.65 -9.66
CA VAL A 197 -8.58 -3.72 -8.66
C VAL A 197 -9.14 -5.15 -8.56
N LEU A 198 -9.38 -5.81 -9.69
CA LEU A 198 -9.89 -7.20 -9.71
C LEU A 198 -8.88 -8.20 -9.14
N ASP A 199 -7.58 -7.98 -9.34
CA ASP A 199 -6.51 -8.75 -8.72
C ASP A 199 -6.49 -8.58 -7.19
N GLY A 200 -7.07 -7.47 -6.71
CA GLY A 200 -7.27 -7.18 -5.29
C GLY A 200 -6.25 -6.20 -4.73
N THR A 201 -5.74 -5.27 -5.55
CA THR A 201 -4.93 -4.15 -5.04
C THR A 201 -5.73 -3.32 -4.03
N ASP A 202 -5.07 -2.78 -3.01
CA ASP A 202 -5.72 -1.85 -2.09
C ASP A 202 -5.77 -0.44 -2.66
N CYS A 203 -4.69 -0.04 -3.34
CA CYS A 203 -4.58 1.26 -3.99
C CYS A 203 -4.04 1.12 -5.42
N VAL A 204 -4.38 2.13 -6.22
CA VAL A 204 -3.80 2.43 -7.53
C VAL A 204 -3.12 3.79 -7.45
N MET A 205 -2.00 3.97 -8.16
CA MET A 205 -1.17 5.17 -8.05
C MET A 205 -0.97 5.88 -9.38
N LEU A 206 -1.13 7.20 -9.37
CA LEU A 206 -0.74 8.12 -10.46
C LEU A 206 0.63 8.73 -10.13
N SER A 207 1.47 8.88 -11.14
CA SER A 207 2.82 9.43 -11.04
C SER A 207 2.93 10.70 -11.87
N GLY A 208 3.39 10.59 -13.13
CA GLY A 208 3.51 11.72 -14.04
C GLY A 208 2.17 12.37 -14.37
N GLU A 209 1.10 11.57 -14.38
CA GLU A 209 -0.27 12.00 -14.70
C GLU A 209 -0.76 13.15 -13.81
N THR A 210 -0.37 13.14 -12.53
CA THR A 210 -0.75 14.18 -11.56
C THR A 210 0.38 15.12 -11.20
N ALA A 211 1.63 14.67 -11.25
CA ALA A 211 2.79 15.50 -10.87
C ALA A 211 3.12 16.57 -11.93
N ALA A 212 2.98 16.23 -13.22
CA ALA A 212 3.34 17.13 -14.33
C ALA A 212 2.40 17.02 -15.54
N GLY A 213 1.27 16.31 -15.39
CA GLY A 213 0.29 16.11 -16.46
C GLY A 213 -0.59 17.33 -16.70
N ALA A 214 -1.12 17.43 -17.92
CA ALA A 214 -2.04 18.50 -18.31
C ALA A 214 -3.46 18.34 -17.73
N TYR A 215 -3.80 17.13 -17.24
CA TYR A 215 -5.16 16.78 -16.80
C TYR A 215 -5.20 16.08 -15.42
N PRO A 216 -4.56 16.61 -14.36
CA PRO A 216 -4.37 15.91 -13.09
C PRO A 216 -5.70 15.56 -12.39
N GLU A 217 -6.63 16.51 -12.30
CA GLU A 217 -7.95 16.28 -11.69
C GLU A 217 -8.77 15.24 -12.47
N LEU A 218 -8.74 15.32 -13.80
CA LEU A 218 -9.49 14.41 -14.67
C LEU A 218 -8.90 12.99 -14.63
N ALA A 219 -7.58 12.85 -14.49
CA ALA A 219 -6.92 11.56 -14.29
C ALA A 219 -7.41 10.90 -12.99
N VAL A 220 -7.44 11.64 -11.88
CA VAL A 220 -7.96 11.14 -10.59
C VAL A 220 -9.44 10.74 -10.70
N ARG A 221 -10.29 11.60 -11.27
CA ARG A 221 -11.73 11.30 -11.45
C ARG A 221 -11.95 10.08 -12.35
N THR A 222 -11.13 9.91 -13.39
CA THR A 222 -11.21 8.78 -14.32
C THR A 222 -10.79 7.48 -13.63
N MET A 223 -9.67 7.50 -12.91
CA MET A 223 -9.20 6.37 -12.11
C MET A 223 -10.25 5.94 -11.09
N ALA A 224 -10.84 6.89 -10.36
CA ALA A 224 -11.90 6.60 -9.38
C ALA A 224 -13.12 5.93 -10.01
N LYS A 225 -13.59 6.40 -11.18
CA LYS A 225 -14.72 5.77 -11.89
C LYS A 225 -14.43 4.34 -12.31
N ILE A 226 -13.21 4.07 -12.80
CA ILE A 226 -12.80 2.72 -13.19
C ILE A 226 -12.74 1.81 -11.96
N CYS A 227 -12.19 2.30 -10.84
CA CYS A 227 -12.15 1.53 -9.59
C CYS A 227 -13.56 1.15 -9.12
N VAL A 228 -14.48 2.11 -9.04
CA VAL A 228 -15.87 1.85 -8.60
C VAL A 228 -16.55 0.81 -9.49
N GLU A 229 -16.39 0.90 -10.81
CA GLU A 229 -16.94 -0.08 -11.75
C GLU A 229 -16.34 -1.48 -11.50
N ALA A 230 -15.02 -1.59 -11.40
CA ALA A 230 -14.36 -2.87 -11.14
C ALA A 230 -14.78 -3.48 -9.79
N GLU A 231 -14.85 -2.67 -8.74
CA GLU A 231 -15.30 -3.08 -7.41
C GLU A 231 -16.73 -3.61 -7.40
N SER A 232 -17.61 -3.09 -8.26
CA SER A 232 -19.01 -3.53 -8.37
C SER A 232 -19.16 -4.93 -8.96
N THR A 233 -18.15 -5.44 -9.68
CA THR A 233 -18.20 -6.73 -10.39
C THR A 233 -17.65 -7.90 -9.59
N LEU A 234 -17.05 -7.64 -8.43
CA LEU A 234 -16.40 -8.67 -7.61
C LEU A 234 -17.42 -9.53 -6.85
N ASP A 235 -17.23 -10.85 -6.88
CA ASP A 235 -17.87 -11.76 -5.93
C ASP A 235 -17.13 -11.72 -4.59
N TYR A 236 -17.53 -10.79 -3.72
CA TYR A 236 -16.94 -10.65 -2.38
C TYR A 236 -17.13 -11.90 -1.51
N GLY A 237 -18.14 -12.73 -1.79
CA GLY A 237 -18.34 -14.00 -1.10
C GLY A 237 -17.25 -15.01 -1.43
N ASP A 238 -16.86 -15.10 -2.71
CA ASP A 238 -15.72 -15.91 -3.14
C ASP A 238 -14.39 -15.36 -2.62
N VAL A 239 -14.18 -14.04 -2.74
CA VAL A 239 -12.96 -13.38 -2.25
C VAL A 239 -12.76 -13.66 -0.75
N PHE A 240 -13.81 -13.52 0.07
CA PHE A 240 -13.76 -13.83 1.50
C PHE A 240 -13.37 -15.29 1.76
N LYS A 241 -13.99 -16.25 1.06
CA LYS A 241 -13.69 -17.68 1.22
C LYS A 241 -12.24 -18.01 0.87
N ARG A 242 -11.72 -17.41 -0.21
CA ARG A 242 -10.34 -17.60 -0.64
C ARG A 242 -9.35 -17.10 0.42
N ILE A 243 -9.59 -15.94 1.02
CA ILE A 243 -8.72 -15.40 2.09
C ILE A 243 -8.81 -16.27 3.35
N MET A 244 -10.01 -16.74 3.69
CA MET A 244 -10.21 -17.65 4.83
C MET A 244 -9.45 -18.98 4.68
N LEU A 245 -9.33 -19.53 3.46
CA LEU A 245 -8.61 -20.78 3.19
C LEU A 245 -7.13 -20.72 3.62
N TYR A 246 -6.50 -19.55 3.53
CA TYR A 246 -5.08 -19.34 3.86
C TYR A 246 -4.88 -18.62 5.20
N SER A 247 -5.95 -18.35 5.94
CA SER A 247 -5.84 -17.74 7.26
C SER A 247 -5.33 -18.75 8.29
N PRO A 248 -4.53 -18.32 9.29
CA PRO A 248 -3.93 -19.23 10.26
C PRO A 248 -4.99 -19.92 11.12
N VAL A 249 -4.73 -21.17 11.53
CA VAL A 249 -5.55 -21.90 12.51
C VAL A 249 -4.63 -22.52 13.56
N PRO A 250 -4.73 -22.13 14.85
CA PRO A 250 -5.68 -21.16 15.42
C PRO A 250 -5.35 -19.70 15.02
N MET A 251 -6.39 -18.88 14.83
CA MET A 251 -6.25 -17.43 14.63
C MET A 251 -5.98 -16.71 15.97
N SER A 252 -5.39 -15.52 15.89
CA SER A 252 -5.41 -14.60 17.03
C SER A 252 -6.85 -14.20 17.38
N PRO A 253 -7.16 -13.83 18.64
CA PRO A 253 -8.50 -13.40 19.02
C PRO A 253 -9.03 -12.26 18.13
N LEU A 254 -8.19 -11.26 17.85
CA LEU A 254 -8.57 -10.09 17.05
C LEU A 254 -8.88 -10.44 15.59
N GLU A 255 -8.10 -11.33 15.00
CA GLU A 255 -8.31 -11.81 13.62
C GLU A 255 -9.56 -12.70 13.51
N SER A 256 -9.80 -13.56 14.51
CA SER A 256 -11.02 -14.35 14.62
C SER A 256 -12.27 -13.48 14.71
N LEU A 257 -12.21 -12.38 15.47
CA LEU A 257 -13.28 -11.39 15.54
C LEU A 257 -13.48 -10.63 14.23
N ALA A 258 -12.39 -10.19 13.59
CA ALA A 258 -12.45 -9.45 12.34
C ALA A 258 -13.09 -10.29 11.21
N SER A 259 -12.65 -11.54 11.03
CA SER A 259 -13.24 -12.47 10.06
C SER A 259 -14.71 -12.78 10.38
N SER A 260 -15.04 -12.97 11.67
CA SER A 260 -16.41 -13.19 12.11
C SER A 260 -17.30 -11.97 11.89
N ALA A 261 -16.80 -10.76 12.06
CA ALA A 261 -17.54 -9.52 11.79
C ALA A 261 -17.88 -9.40 10.30
N VAL A 262 -16.93 -9.68 9.40
CA VAL A 262 -17.19 -9.69 7.95
C VAL A 262 -18.18 -10.79 7.58
N ARG A 263 -18.04 -12.00 8.14
CA ARG A 263 -19.01 -13.09 7.94
C ARG A 263 -20.41 -12.71 8.41
N THR A 264 -20.50 -12.02 9.55
CA THR A 264 -21.75 -11.54 10.13
C THR A 264 -22.39 -10.48 9.24
N ALA A 265 -21.60 -9.52 8.76
CA ALA A 265 -22.05 -8.47 7.85
C ALA A 265 -22.59 -9.04 6.53
N ASN A 266 -21.89 -10.00 5.94
CA ASN A 266 -22.34 -10.72 4.75
C ASN A 266 -23.66 -11.48 5.01
N SER A 267 -23.78 -12.15 6.15
CA SER A 267 -24.97 -12.95 6.50
C SER A 267 -26.19 -12.09 6.83
N ALA A 268 -25.97 -10.96 7.52
CA ALA A 268 -27.00 -10.00 7.88
C ALA A 268 -27.36 -9.04 6.73
N ARG A 269 -26.64 -9.12 5.59
CA ARG A 269 -26.74 -8.15 4.48
C ARG A 269 -26.58 -6.71 4.96
N ALA A 270 -25.58 -6.50 5.82
CA ALA A 270 -25.32 -5.19 6.39
C ALA A 270 -24.85 -4.21 5.32
N THR A 271 -25.26 -2.95 5.42
CA THR A 271 -24.84 -1.88 4.49
C THR A 271 -23.53 -1.22 4.91
N LEU A 272 -23.11 -1.41 6.16
CA LEU A 272 -21.90 -0.81 6.74
C LEU A 272 -21.31 -1.71 7.83
N ILE A 273 -19.98 -1.78 7.87
CA ILE A 273 -19.25 -2.26 9.06
C ILE A 273 -18.66 -1.04 9.78
N MET A 274 -18.96 -0.89 11.07
CA MET A 274 -18.37 0.13 11.93
C MET A 274 -17.32 -0.50 12.82
N VAL A 275 -16.12 0.06 12.86
CA VAL A 275 -15.02 -0.45 13.68
C VAL A 275 -14.53 0.66 14.58
N LEU A 276 -14.74 0.51 15.89
CA LEU A 276 -14.13 1.37 16.89
C LEU A 276 -12.70 0.91 17.13
N THR A 277 -11.73 1.79 16.85
CA THR A 277 -10.32 1.45 16.94
C THR A 277 -9.50 2.60 17.49
N ARG A 278 -8.42 2.28 18.22
CA ARG A 278 -7.46 3.27 18.72
C ARG A 278 -6.22 3.31 17.84
N GLY A 279 -5.60 2.16 17.60
CA GLY A 279 -4.40 2.01 16.77
C GLY A 279 -4.64 1.58 15.32
N GLY A 280 -5.89 1.41 14.89
CA GLY A 280 -6.25 1.00 13.51
C GLY A 280 -6.16 -0.50 13.23
N SER A 281 -5.47 -1.30 14.04
CA SER A 281 -5.22 -2.73 13.78
C SER A 281 -6.49 -3.54 13.54
N THR A 282 -7.56 -3.29 14.31
CA THR A 282 -8.85 -3.97 14.14
C THR A 282 -9.45 -3.68 12.76
N ALA A 283 -9.47 -2.42 12.35
CA ALA A 283 -10.03 -2.01 11.07
C ALA A 283 -9.23 -2.62 9.90
N ARG A 284 -7.90 -2.63 10.00
CA ARG A 284 -7.01 -3.27 9.02
C ARG A 284 -7.30 -4.77 8.87
N LEU A 285 -7.53 -5.48 9.99
CA LEU A 285 -7.91 -6.89 9.94
C LEU A 285 -9.31 -7.12 9.35
N VAL A 286 -10.26 -6.22 9.57
CA VAL A 286 -11.57 -6.29 8.88
C VAL A 286 -11.37 -6.09 7.37
N ALA A 287 -10.56 -5.11 6.96
CA ALA A 287 -10.25 -4.84 5.55
C ALA A 287 -9.52 -6.00 4.86
N LYS A 288 -8.67 -6.75 5.58
CA LYS A 288 -8.03 -7.99 5.10
C LYS A 288 -9.04 -8.97 4.52
N TYR A 289 -10.21 -9.11 5.13
CA TYR A 289 -11.24 -10.07 4.72
C TYR A 289 -12.15 -9.56 3.59
N ARG A 290 -11.86 -8.38 3.02
CA ARG A 290 -12.51 -7.81 1.82
C ARG A 290 -14.05 -7.86 1.88
N PRO A 291 -14.68 -7.22 2.87
CA PRO A 291 -16.13 -7.02 2.84
C PRO A 291 -16.55 -6.25 1.57
N GLY A 292 -17.73 -6.57 1.04
CA GLY A 292 -18.30 -5.86 -0.11
C GLY A 292 -18.96 -4.53 0.25
N MET A 293 -19.14 -4.26 1.54
CA MET A 293 -19.64 -3.00 2.09
C MET A 293 -18.49 -2.15 2.66
N PRO A 294 -18.66 -0.82 2.75
CA PRO A 294 -17.68 0.07 3.37
C PRO A 294 -17.41 -0.29 4.83
N ILE A 295 -16.22 0.09 5.31
CA ILE A 295 -15.79 -0.06 6.70
C ILE A 295 -15.54 1.34 7.28
N LEU A 296 -16.45 1.83 8.10
CA LEU A 296 -16.25 3.07 8.84
C LEU A 296 -15.31 2.81 10.03
N SER A 297 -14.06 3.25 9.88
CA SER A 297 -13.04 3.14 10.92
C SER A 297 -13.08 4.37 11.83
N VAL A 298 -13.75 4.23 12.96
CA VAL A 298 -13.88 5.29 13.97
C VAL A 298 -12.65 5.25 14.86
N VAL A 299 -11.75 6.20 14.63
CA VAL A 299 -10.51 6.35 15.39
C VAL A 299 -10.79 7.14 16.65
N VAL A 300 -10.75 6.45 17.79
CA VAL A 300 -10.99 7.01 19.12
C VAL A 300 -9.66 7.40 19.74
N PRO A 301 -9.39 8.70 19.97
CA PRO A 301 -8.15 9.12 20.58
C PRO A 301 -8.01 8.63 22.03
N GLU A 302 -6.81 8.22 22.44
CA GLU A 302 -6.48 8.02 23.84
C GLU A 302 -6.06 9.34 24.46
N ILE A 303 -6.87 9.86 25.38
CA ILE A 303 -6.47 10.97 26.24
C ILE A 303 -5.80 10.38 27.48
N LYS A 304 -4.52 10.69 27.69
CA LYS A 304 -3.79 10.36 28.91
C LYS A 304 -3.61 11.63 29.71
N THR A 305 -4.12 11.65 30.94
CA THR A 305 -3.94 12.73 31.90
C THR A 305 -3.05 12.25 33.03
N ASP A 306 -1.88 12.83 33.15
CA ASP A 306 -1.05 12.73 34.35
C ASP A 306 -1.31 13.99 35.21
N PHE A 307 -0.95 13.99 36.50
CA PHE A 307 -1.32 15.04 37.47
C PHE A 307 -1.05 16.50 37.05
N PHE A 308 -0.17 16.74 36.07
CA PHE A 308 0.19 18.07 35.58
C PHE A 308 0.10 18.26 34.05
N ASP A 309 -0.04 17.18 33.26
CA ASP A 309 0.00 17.23 31.79
C ASP A 309 -1.08 16.33 31.18
N TRP A 310 -1.67 16.75 30.07
CA TRP A 310 -2.56 15.93 29.25
C TRP A 310 -1.96 15.71 27.87
N SER A 311 -2.14 14.52 27.32
CA SER A 311 -1.74 14.16 25.96
C SER A 311 -2.87 13.41 25.25
N CYS A 312 -2.98 13.62 23.94
CA CYS A 312 -3.95 12.94 23.08
C CYS A 312 -3.17 12.07 22.07
N SER A 313 -3.67 10.87 21.80
CA SER A 313 -3.04 10.01 20.79
C SER A 313 -3.11 10.62 19.40
N ASP A 314 -2.10 10.30 18.59
CA ASP A 314 -1.94 10.76 17.21
C ASP A 314 -3.12 10.34 16.29
N GLU A 315 -3.42 11.20 15.32
CA GLU A 315 -4.38 10.98 14.24
C GLU A 315 -3.82 10.04 13.14
N SER A 316 -2.53 9.68 13.19
CA SER A 316 -1.89 8.78 12.24
C SER A 316 -2.63 7.46 11.99
N PRO A 317 -3.32 6.81 12.94
CA PRO A 317 -4.13 5.62 12.64
C PRO A 317 -5.23 5.88 11.60
N ALA A 318 -5.81 7.09 11.58
CA ALA A 318 -6.78 7.50 10.57
C ALA A 318 -6.11 7.67 9.20
N ARG A 319 -5.00 8.43 9.14
CA ARG A 319 -4.25 8.65 7.88
C ARG A 319 -3.69 7.35 7.30
N HIS A 320 -3.15 6.48 8.15
CA HIS A 320 -2.69 5.14 7.78
C HIS A 320 -3.80 4.24 7.23
N SER A 321 -5.06 4.48 7.58
CA SER A 321 -6.18 3.66 7.09
C SER A 321 -6.46 3.90 5.60
N LEU A 322 -6.02 5.03 5.04
CA LEU A 322 -6.30 5.43 3.66
C LEU A 322 -5.67 4.51 2.60
N ILE A 323 -4.68 3.70 2.97
CA ILE A 323 -4.04 2.73 2.04
C ILE A 323 -4.69 1.34 2.06
N PHE A 324 -5.72 1.14 2.88
CA PHE A 324 -6.42 -0.14 3.01
C PHE A 324 -7.76 -0.07 2.31
N ARG A 325 -8.05 -1.07 1.49
CA ARG A 325 -9.30 -1.11 0.74
C ARG A 325 -10.53 -1.12 1.65
N GLY A 326 -11.50 -0.27 1.32
CA GLY A 326 -12.80 -0.20 1.98
C GLY A 326 -12.80 0.57 3.31
N LEU A 327 -11.65 0.95 3.86
CA LEU A 327 -11.60 1.76 5.08
C LEU A 327 -11.95 3.22 4.78
N ILE A 328 -12.93 3.73 5.51
CA ILE A 328 -13.29 5.15 5.57
C ILE A 328 -12.96 5.62 6.99
N PRO A 329 -11.82 6.29 7.22
CA PRO A 329 -11.45 6.74 8.54
C PRO A 329 -12.24 7.98 8.97
N VAL A 330 -12.66 8.02 10.23
CA VAL A 330 -13.25 9.20 10.88
C VAL A 330 -12.63 9.37 12.27
N LEU A 331 -12.28 10.60 12.62
CA LEU A 331 -11.80 10.93 13.97
C LEU A 331 -13.00 11.20 14.88
N TYR A 332 -13.05 10.49 15.99
CA TYR A 332 -14.06 10.73 17.03
C TYR A 332 -13.55 11.76 18.03
N ALA A 333 -14.14 12.95 18.04
CA ALA A 333 -13.92 13.94 19.08
C ALA A 333 -14.84 13.60 20.28
N GLY A 334 -14.38 12.71 21.15
CA GLY A 334 -15.15 12.30 22.33
C GLY A 334 -15.33 13.41 23.36
N SER A 335 -16.33 13.26 24.23
CA SER A 335 -16.51 14.08 25.43
C SER A 335 -15.51 13.68 26.51
N ALA A 336 -14.70 14.61 27.02
CA ALA A 336 -13.71 14.37 28.08
C ALA A 336 -14.31 13.94 29.44
N ARG A 337 -15.63 13.78 29.55
CA ARG A 337 -16.36 13.56 30.80
C ARG A 337 -17.15 12.24 30.88
N ALA A 338 -17.15 11.42 29.83
CA ALA A 338 -17.92 10.16 29.81
C ALA A 338 -17.13 8.98 30.41
N SER A 339 -17.83 8.04 31.04
CA SER A 339 -17.25 6.75 31.42
C SER A 339 -16.86 5.92 30.17
N HIS A 340 -16.02 4.89 30.32
CA HIS A 340 -15.59 4.06 29.17
C HIS A 340 -16.75 3.40 28.42
N ASP A 341 -17.82 3.02 29.11
CA ASP A 341 -18.98 2.39 28.49
C ASP A 341 -19.89 3.43 27.82
N GLU A 342 -20.17 4.58 28.46
CA GLU A 342 -20.91 5.70 27.86
C GLU A 342 -20.20 6.23 26.61
N SER A 343 -18.88 6.39 26.66
CA SER A 343 -18.09 6.83 25.50
C SER A 343 -18.15 5.86 24.30
N THR A 344 -18.43 4.58 24.55
CA THR A 344 -18.57 3.58 23.50
C THR A 344 -19.92 3.67 22.79
N GLU A 345 -21.00 3.91 23.53
CA GLU A 345 -22.32 4.12 22.93
C GLU A 345 -22.39 5.44 22.17
N GLU A 346 -21.86 6.53 22.75
CA GLU A 346 -21.75 7.83 22.06
C GLU A 346 -20.97 7.71 20.75
N ALA A 347 -19.89 6.93 20.73
CA ALA A 347 -19.09 6.72 19.52
C ALA A 347 -19.85 5.92 18.45
N ILE A 348 -20.71 4.96 18.84
CA ILE A 348 -21.58 4.23 17.90
C ILE A 348 -22.67 5.17 17.34
N GLU A 349 -23.27 6.01 18.17
CA GLU A 349 -24.26 6.99 17.74
C GLU A 349 -23.64 7.99 16.77
N PHE A 350 -22.47 8.54 17.10
CA PHE A 350 -21.69 9.38 16.21
C PHE A 350 -21.40 8.67 14.88
N ALA A 351 -20.91 7.43 14.92
CA ALA A 351 -20.61 6.66 13.72
C ALA A 351 -21.85 6.40 12.85
N THR A 352 -22.99 6.14 13.49
CA THR A 352 -24.26 5.94 12.80
C THR A 352 -24.74 7.23 12.13
N GLN A 353 -24.65 8.35 12.83
CA GLN A 353 -25.02 9.66 12.31
C GLN A 353 -24.10 10.08 11.15
N TYR A 354 -22.79 9.92 11.31
CA TYR A 354 -21.81 10.14 10.25
C TYR A 354 -22.07 9.25 9.04
N GLY A 355 -22.39 7.97 9.27
CA GLY A 355 -22.77 7.02 8.22
C GLY A 355 -23.97 7.49 7.40
N LYS A 356 -25.00 8.05 8.06
CA LYS A 356 -26.17 8.65 7.37
C LYS A 356 -25.79 9.90 6.56
N GLU A 357 -25.03 10.81 7.16
CA GLU A 357 -24.60 12.07 6.52
C GLU A 357 -23.74 11.84 5.28
N LYS A 358 -22.96 10.76 5.27
CA LYS A 358 -22.14 10.33 4.13
C LYS A 358 -22.84 9.37 3.19
N GLU A 359 -24.13 9.12 3.40
CA GLU A 359 -24.96 8.20 2.59
C GLU A 359 -24.41 6.76 2.56
N LEU A 360 -23.66 6.36 3.59
CA LEU A 360 -23.11 5.01 3.75
C LEU A 360 -24.14 4.02 4.31
N CYS A 361 -25.14 4.52 5.05
CA CYS A 361 -26.29 3.75 5.54
C CYS A 361 -27.54 4.65 5.65
N LYS A 362 -28.71 4.02 5.73
CA LYS A 362 -30.03 4.67 5.82
C LYS A 362 -30.84 4.09 6.97
N THR A 363 -31.84 4.83 7.45
CA THR A 363 -32.79 4.33 8.46
C THR A 363 -33.45 3.03 7.98
N GLY A 364 -33.45 2.02 8.83
CA GLY A 364 -33.91 0.65 8.54
C GLY A 364 -32.79 -0.32 8.14
N ASP A 365 -31.61 0.18 7.76
CA ASP A 365 -30.49 -0.68 7.38
C ASP A 365 -29.93 -1.47 8.57
N SER A 366 -29.39 -2.65 8.29
CA SER A 366 -28.57 -3.39 9.24
C SER A 366 -27.11 -2.96 9.12
N VAL A 367 -26.45 -2.73 10.25
CA VAL A 367 -25.02 -2.41 10.33
C VAL A 367 -24.34 -3.31 11.36
N VAL A 368 -23.08 -3.66 11.11
CA VAL A 368 -22.30 -4.48 12.04
C VAL A 368 -21.25 -3.62 12.73
N ALA A 369 -21.30 -3.52 14.06
CA ALA A 369 -20.33 -2.80 14.86
C ALA A 369 -19.35 -3.77 15.54
N LEU A 370 -18.05 -3.54 15.38
CA LEU A 370 -16.98 -4.24 16.06
C LEU A 370 -16.26 -3.29 17.02
N LEU A 371 -16.22 -3.66 18.29
CA LEU A 371 -15.75 -2.78 19.37
C LEU A 371 -15.21 -3.58 20.57
N ARG A 372 -14.56 -2.87 21.49
CA ARG A 372 -14.03 -3.44 22.73
C ARG A 372 -14.77 -2.84 23.92
N VAL A 373 -15.30 -3.70 24.79
CA VAL A 373 -15.95 -3.33 26.06
C VAL A 373 -15.14 -3.93 27.20
N GLY A 374 -14.42 -3.08 27.93
CA GLY A 374 -13.43 -3.52 28.92
C GLY A 374 -12.40 -4.50 28.31
N ASN A 375 -12.41 -5.74 28.79
CA ASN A 375 -11.54 -6.81 28.30
C ASN A 375 -12.16 -7.69 27.22
N ALA A 376 -13.45 -7.53 26.94
CA ALA A 376 -14.16 -8.29 25.92
C ALA A 376 -14.15 -7.54 24.57
N SER A 377 -14.16 -8.29 23.48
CA SER A 377 -14.41 -7.76 22.14
C SER A 377 -15.76 -8.26 21.65
N VAL A 378 -16.55 -7.37 21.07
CA VAL A 378 -17.99 -7.59 20.83
C VAL A 378 -18.31 -7.25 19.38
N ILE A 379 -19.11 -8.11 18.76
CA ILE A 379 -19.77 -7.86 17.48
C ILE A 379 -21.25 -7.58 17.78
N LYS A 380 -21.74 -6.41 17.39
CA LYS A 380 -23.16 -6.05 17.49
C LYS A 380 -23.76 -5.93 16.09
N ILE A 381 -24.96 -6.47 15.89
CA ILE A 381 -25.80 -6.14 14.73
C ILE A 381 -26.75 -5.05 15.22
N LEU A 382 -26.77 -3.91 14.54
CA LEU A 382 -27.61 -2.77 14.88
C LEU A 382 -28.53 -2.47 13.70
N THR A 383 -29.73 -1.99 14.01
CA THR A 383 -30.62 -1.38 13.00
C THR A 383 -30.51 0.13 13.10
N VAL A 384 -30.21 0.77 11.99
CA VAL A 384 -30.10 2.24 11.92
C VAL A 384 -31.48 2.83 12.17
N LYS A 385 -31.63 3.60 13.25
CA LYS A 385 -32.90 4.23 13.64
C LYS A 385 -33.23 5.46 12.81
#